data_AF-F3ZIW2-F1
#
_entry.id   AF-F3ZIW2-F1
#
_cell.length_a   1.000
_cell.length_b   1.000
_cell.length_c   1.000
_cell.angle_alpha   90.00
_cell.angle_beta   90.00
_cell.angle_gamma   90.00
#
_symmetry.space_group_name_H-M   'P 1'
#
loop_
_entity.id
_entity.type
_entity.pdbx_description
1 polymer ?
#
loop_
_entity_poly.entity_id
_entity_poly.type
_entity_poly.pdbx_seq_one_letter_code
_entity_poly.pdbx_strand_id
1 'polypeptide(L)'
;MLRPPRRHPGAGGAPCGREVCAWQDLSAMTLPTHSAASVPSPSPSAPPAREGASLHGPVIAWYEANARDLPWRRPEAGAWGVMVSEFMLQQTPVARVLPVYEEWMRRWPRPADLAKEPSGEAVRAWGRLGYPRRALRLHGAAVAITERHGGDVPEHHAQLLALPGIGEYTAAAVASFAYGQRHAVLDTNVRRVLARAVSGEQFPPNATTAAERRLARSVLPEDEDTAARWAAASMELGALVCTAKGERCESCPLSDRCAWRLAGKPEHTGPPRRAQTYAGTDRQVRGKLLAVLREALEPVPQATLDRVWHDPVQRARALDGLVADGLVEPLENGRYRLPGHRSFPPHQPR
;
A
#
# COMPACT_ATOMS: atom_id res chain seq x y z
N MET A 1 43.46 30.10 34.83
CA MET A 1 43.51 30.61 36.23
C MET A 1 42.34 31.57 36.45
N LEU A 2 41.80 31.63 37.67
CA LEU A 2 40.93 32.70 38.24
C LEU A 2 39.54 33.02 37.61
N ARG A 3 38.66 33.58 38.47
CA ARG A 3 37.19 33.85 38.37
C ARG A 3 36.79 34.70 39.62
N PRO A 4 35.54 35.20 39.84
CA PRO A 4 34.40 35.56 38.97
C PRO A 4 34.32 37.12 38.89
N PRO A 5 33.34 37.94 39.38
CA PRO A 5 31.88 37.82 39.65
C PRO A 5 31.01 38.09 38.38
N ARG A 6 29.68 37.99 38.27
CA ARG A 6 28.43 37.93 39.11
C ARG A 6 27.67 39.26 39.36
N ARG A 7 26.47 39.41 38.77
CA ARG A 7 25.23 40.02 39.34
C ARG A 7 23.95 39.39 38.76
N HIS A 8 22.87 39.39 39.55
CA HIS A 8 21.45 38.96 39.35
C HIS A 8 20.62 39.57 40.53
N PRO A 9 19.26 39.52 40.64
CA PRO A 9 18.22 38.68 39.98
C PRO A 9 17.35 39.53 38.99
N GLY A 10 16.00 39.54 38.86
CA GLY A 10 14.82 38.81 39.43
C GLY A 10 13.51 39.65 39.30
N ALA A 11 12.27 39.18 39.56
CA ALA A 11 11.64 37.84 39.56
C ALA A 11 10.09 37.95 39.79
N GLY A 12 9.26 37.04 39.24
CA GLY A 12 7.79 36.92 39.50
C GLY A 12 6.87 37.73 38.56
N GLY A 13 5.55 37.46 38.43
CA GLY A 13 4.71 36.41 39.02
C GLY A 13 3.24 36.48 38.52
N ALA A 14 2.45 35.42 38.68
CA ALA A 14 1.01 35.36 38.30
C ALA A 14 0.08 35.47 39.52
N PRO A 15 -1.24 35.68 39.32
CA PRO A 15 -2.22 34.81 40.00
C PRO A 15 -3.43 34.41 39.13
N CYS A 16 -4.41 33.72 39.74
CA CYS A 16 -5.52 32.99 39.10
C CYS A 16 -6.87 33.26 39.78
N GLY A 17 -7.98 33.06 39.06
CA GLY A 17 -9.36 32.95 39.59
C GLY A 17 -10.37 33.95 38.97
N ARG A 18 -11.70 33.78 39.10
CA ARG A 18 -12.55 32.61 39.43
C ARG A 18 -14.04 33.05 39.31
N GLU A 19 -14.92 32.21 38.74
CA GLU A 19 -16.41 32.28 38.84
C GLU A 19 -17.10 33.60 38.38
N VAL A 20 -18.43 33.78 38.24
CA VAL A 20 -19.62 32.90 38.35
C VAL A 20 -20.55 33.14 37.13
N CYS A 21 -21.57 32.30 36.91
CA CYS A 21 -22.69 32.56 35.99
C CYS A 21 -23.70 33.59 36.53
N ALA A 22 -24.44 34.25 35.62
CA ALA A 22 -25.77 34.80 35.87
C ALA A 22 -26.65 34.69 34.60
N TRP A 23 -27.96 34.52 34.80
CA TRP A 23 -29.00 34.60 33.76
C TRP A 23 -29.87 35.86 34.01
N GLN A 24 -30.85 36.12 33.13
CA GLN A 24 -31.80 37.25 33.15
C GLN A 24 -31.16 38.57 32.63
N ASP A 25 -31.90 39.48 31.99
CA ASP A 25 -33.36 39.68 32.05
C ASP A 25 -34.07 39.94 30.69
N LEU A 26 -35.39 40.13 30.73
CA LEU A 26 -36.32 40.16 29.59
C LEU A 26 -36.78 41.56 29.12
N SER A 27 -37.26 41.61 27.87
CA SER A 27 -38.29 42.52 27.33
C SER A 27 -38.04 44.04 27.21
N ALA A 28 -37.89 44.50 25.96
CA ALA A 28 -38.49 45.75 25.47
C ALA A 28 -38.80 45.64 23.96
N MET A 29 -39.86 46.30 23.48
CA MET A 29 -40.37 46.18 22.09
C MET A 29 -39.88 47.29 21.17
N THR A 30 -39.62 46.97 19.88
CA THR A 30 -40.16 47.73 18.73
C THR A 30 -40.00 46.94 17.42
N LEU A 31 -40.99 47.03 16.53
CA LEU A 31 -41.01 46.35 15.21
C LEU A 31 -41.01 47.37 14.07
N PRO A 32 -40.08 47.27 13.10
CA PRO A 32 -40.20 47.91 11.79
C PRO A 32 -40.96 47.03 10.78
N THR A 33 -41.77 47.68 9.95
CA THR A 33 -42.60 47.13 8.86
C THR A 33 -41.89 46.18 7.88
N HIS A 34 -42.64 45.19 7.38
CA HIS A 34 -42.23 44.32 6.27
C HIS A 34 -41.84 45.08 4.99
N SER A 35 -40.82 44.57 4.31
CA SER A 35 -40.63 44.74 2.86
C SER A 35 -40.50 43.36 2.22
N ALA A 36 -41.11 43.16 1.05
CA ALA A 36 -41.20 41.84 0.41
C ALA A 36 -39.90 41.50 -0.34
N ALA A 37 -39.06 40.67 0.26
CA ALA A 37 -37.88 40.12 -0.42
C ALA A 37 -38.31 39.11 -1.49
N SER A 38 -37.80 39.27 -2.71
CA SER A 38 -38.11 38.40 -3.85
C SER A 38 -37.42 37.03 -3.72
N VAL A 39 -38.16 35.96 -4.04
CA VAL A 39 -37.62 34.59 -4.06
C VAL A 39 -36.71 34.43 -5.28
N PRO A 40 -35.43 34.02 -5.12
CA PRO A 40 -34.56 33.76 -6.25
C PRO A 40 -35.01 32.48 -6.98
N SER A 41 -35.12 32.56 -8.31
CA SER A 41 -35.44 31.40 -9.15
C SER A 41 -34.34 30.33 -9.06
N PRO A 42 -34.68 29.02 -9.10
CA PRO A 42 -33.68 27.96 -9.07
C PRO A 42 -32.76 28.05 -10.29
N SER A 43 -31.45 28.04 -10.06
CA SER A 43 -30.45 27.90 -11.13
C SER A 43 -30.65 26.58 -11.88
N PRO A 44 -30.33 26.51 -13.18
CA PRO A 44 -30.46 25.27 -13.95
C PRO A 44 -29.65 24.15 -13.30
N SER A 45 -30.32 23.03 -13.02
CA SER A 45 -29.69 21.85 -12.43
C SER A 45 -28.62 21.29 -13.37
N ALA A 46 -27.56 20.72 -12.79
CA ALA A 46 -26.60 19.95 -13.55
C ALA A 46 -27.33 18.83 -14.31
N PRO A 47 -26.94 18.51 -15.56
CA PRO A 47 -27.61 17.47 -16.33
C PRO A 47 -27.57 16.14 -15.56
N PRO A 48 -28.67 15.36 -15.57
CA PRO A 48 -28.69 14.09 -14.87
C PRO A 48 -27.57 13.20 -15.38
N ALA A 49 -26.84 12.56 -14.47
CA ALA A 49 -25.88 11.53 -14.83
C ALA A 49 -26.66 10.46 -15.62
N ARG A 50 -26.25 10.22 -16.88
CA ARG A 50 -26.79 9.12 -17.68
C ARG A 50 -26.70 7.85 -16.85
N GLU A 51 -27.81 7.11 -16.73
CA GLU A 51 -27.83 5.83 -16.03
C GLU A 51 -26.80 4.90 -16.65
N GLY A 52 -25.67 4.76 -15.96
CA GLY A 52 -24.45 4.20 -16.54
C GLY A 52 -24.60 2.70 -16.71
N ALA A 53 -24.57 2.23 -17.96
CA ALA A 53 -24.58 0.80 -18.28
C ALA A 53 -23.51 0.08 -17.43
N SER A 54 -23.95 -0.74 -16.48
CA SER A 54 -23.12 -1.17 -15.34
C SER A 54 -21.73 -1.68 -15.78
N LEU A 55 -20.69 -1.18 -15.11
CA LEU A 55 -19.32 -1.66 -15.30
C LEU A 55 -19.10 -3.05 -14.70
N HIS A 56 -19.91 -3.42 -13.70
CA HIS A 56 -19.65 -4.56 -12.83
C HIS A 56 -19.98 -5.88 -13.50
N GLY A 57 -21.23 -6.05 -13.97
CA GLY A 57 -21.72 -7.29 -14.55
C GLY A 57 -20.84 -7.85 -15.69
N PRO A 58 -20.53 -7.07 -16.75
CA PRO A 58 -19.69 -7.53 -17.84
C PRO A 58 -18.27 -7.92 -17.42
N VAL A 59 -17.70 -7.22 -16.42
CA VAL A 59 -16.33 -7.46 -15.95
C VAL A 59 -16.25 -8.65 -15.01
N ILE A 60 -17.26 -8.85 -14.15
CA ILE A 60 -17.39 -10.03 -13.28
C ILE A 60 -17.64 -11.28 -14.14
N ALA A 61 -18.59 -11.24 -15.07
CA ALA A 61 -18.85 -12.37 -15.98
C ALA A 61 -17.63 -12.70 -16.88
N TRP A 62 -16.89 -11.69 -17.33
CA TRP A 62 -15.61 -11.92 -18.02
C TRP A 62 -14.59 -12.58 -17.10
N TYR A 63 -14.46 -12.12 -15.84
CA TYR A 63 -13.54 -12.70 -14.86
C TYR A 63 -13.89 -14.15 -14.53
N GLU A 64 -15.17 -14.46 -14.29
CA GLU A 64 -15.65 -15.83 -14.01
C GLU A 64 -15.29 -16.81 -15.15
N ALA A 65 -15.15 -16.33 -16.40
CA ALA A 65 -14.72 -17.14 -17.55
C ALA A 65 -13.22 -17.01 -17.93
N ASN A 66 -12.45 -16.06 -17.38
CA ASN A 66 -11.07 -15.74 -17.82
C ASN A 66 -10.06 -15.57 -16.67
N ALA A 67 -10.47 -15.73 -15.40
CA ALA A 67 -9.58 -15.61 -14.26
C ALA A 67 -8.44 -16.62 -14.34
N ARG A 68 -7.20 -16.15 -14.12
CA ARG A 68 -6.09 -17.07 -13.91
C ARG A 68 -6.29 -17.80 -12.59
N ASP A 69 -6.23 -19.13 -12.66
CA ASP A 69 -5.92 -19.97 -11.52
C ASP A 69 -4.56 -19.54 -10.94
N LEU A 70 -4.58 -19.17 -9.66
CA LEU A 70 -3.44 -18.70 -8.88
C LEU A 70 -3.64 -19.24 -7.47
N PRO A 71 -2.62 -19.79 -6.80
CA PRO A 71 -2.81 -20.53 -5.56
C PRO A 71 -3.42 -19.69 -4.45
N TRP A 72 -3.09 -18.39 -4.37
CA TRP A 72 -3.67 -17.43 -3.42
C TRP A 72 -5.11 -16.98 -3.72
N ARG A 73 -5.73 -17.44 -4.81
CA ARG A 73 -7.17 -17.25 -5.10
C ARG A 73 -8.04 -18.43 -4.70
N ARG A 74 -7.43 -19.58 -4.38
CA ARG A 74 -8.16 -20.80 -4.03
C ARG A 74 -8.53 -20.78 -2.54
N PRO A 75 -9.63 -21.42 -2.11
CA PRO A 75 -10.09 -21.36 -0.73
C PRO A 75 -9.04 -21.81 0.30
N GLU A 76 -8.16 -22.75 -0.07
CA GLU A 76 -7.16 -23.35 0.82
C GLU A 76 -6.03 -22.38 1.19
N ALA A 77 -5.88 -21.25 0.48
CA ALA A 77 -4.90 -20.23 0.82
C ALA A 77 -5.26 -19.45 2.09
N GLY A 78 -6.57 -19.26 2.32
CA GLY A 78 -7.10 -18.43 3.41
C GLY A 78 -6.54 -17.00 3.44
N ALA A 79 -6.85 -16.28 4.51
CA ALA A 79 -6.41 -14.89 4.69
C ALA A 79 -4.90 -14.72 4.82
N TRP A 80 -4.19 -15.72 5.36
CA TRP A 80 -2.72 -15.70 5.41
C TRP A 80 -2.10 -15.81 4.01
N GLY A 81 -2.57 -16.76 3.19
CA GLY A 81 -2.11 -16.89 1.80
C GLY A 81 -2.42 -15.65 0.97
N VAL A 82 -3.61 -15.07 1.10
CA VAL A 82 -3.96 -13.78 0.48
C VAL A 82 -2.99 -12.67 0.93
N MET A 83 -2.74 -12.53 2.24
CA MET A 83 -1.81 -11.52 2.77
C MET A 83 -0.37 -11.72 2.24
N VAL A 84 0.14 -12.95 2.21
CA VAL A 84 1.47 -13.25 1.67
C VAL A 84 1.55 -12.86 0.19
N SER A 85 0.54 -13.19 -0.62
CA SER A 85 0.51 -12.77 -2.03
C SER A 85 0.45 -11.26 -2.21
N GLU A 86 -0.35 -10.53 -1.41
CA GLU A 86 -0.46 -9.08 -1.51
C GLU A 86 0.79 -8.35 -1.02
N PHE A 87 1.56 -8.95 -0.10
CA PHE A 87 2.92 -8.49 0.19
C PHE A 87 3.87 -8.77 -0.98
N MET A 88 3.81 -9.94 -1.63
CA MET A 88 4.73 -10.33 -2.71
C MET A 88 4.46 -9.63 -4.04
N LEU A 89 3.21 -9.42 -4.45
CA LEU A 89 2.82 -8.92 -5.78
C LEU A 89 3.11 -7.43 -6.01
N GLN A 90 3.28 -6.63 -4.94
CA GLN A 90 3.62 -5.21 -5.06
C GLN A 90 4.84 -4.99 -5.97
N GLN A 91 4.63 -4.34 -7.12
CA GLN A 91 5.67 -4.06 -8.13
C GLN A 91 6.43 -5.32 -8.63
N THR A 92 5.80 -6.50 -8.54
CA THR A 92 6.44 -7.81 -8.75
C THR A 92 5.54 -8.71 -9.61
N PRO A 93 5.91 -9.02 -10.87
CA PRO A 93 5.07 -9.84 -11.74
C PRO A 93 4.76 -11.23 -11.18
N VAL A 94 3.53 -11.70 -11.37
CA VAL A 94 2.99 -13.00 -10.94
C VAL A 94 3.95 -14.17 -11.20
N ALA A 95 4.52 -14.25 -12.41
CA ALA A 95 5.44 -15.32 -12.79
C ALA A 95 6.77 -15.36 -12.00
N ARG A 96 7.13 -14.28 -11.29
CA ARG A 96 8.25 -14.28 -10.32
C ARG A 96 7.79 -14.59 -8.90
N VAL A 97 6.52 -14.35 -8.57
CA VAL A 97 5.93 -14.58 -7.25
C VAL A 97 5.62 -16.05 -7.04
N LEU A 98 4.97 -16.72 -8.01
CA LEU A 98 4.48 -18.10 -7.90
C LEU A 98 5.44 -19.08 -7.18
N PRO A 99 6.68 -19.34 -7.67
CA PRO A 99 7.57 -20.32 -7.04
C PRO A 99 8.09 -19.89 -5.67
N VAL A 100 8.11 -18.58 -5.36
CA VAL A 100 8.49 -18.08 -4.04
C VAL A 100 7.32 -18.17 -3.07
N TYR A 101 6.09 -17.95 -3.55
CA TYR A 101 4.86 -18.11 -2.79
C TYR A 101 4.63 -19.58 -2.39
N GLU A 102 4.79 -20.51 -3.33
CA GLU A 102 4.59 -21.95 -3.10
C GLU A 102 5.56 -22.47 -2.03
N GLU A 103 6.85 -22.14 -2.13
CA GLU A 103 7.86 -22.48 -1.11
C GLU A 103 7.59 -21.77 0.23
N TRP A 104 7.12 -20.52 0.21
CA TRP A 104 6.80 -19.76 1.43
C TRP A 104 5.64 -20.38 2.20
N MET A 105 4.55 -20.75 1.51
CA MET A 105 3.39 -21.40 2.13
C MET A 105 3.72 -22.84 2.55
N ARG A 106 4.64 -23.53 1.86
CA ARG A 106 5.14 -24.85 2.25
C ARG A 106 6.00 -24.80 3.53
N ARG A 107 6.82 -23.75 3.73
CA ARG A 107 7.64 -23.57 4.94
C ARG A 107 6.85 -22.96 6.10
N TRP A 108 5.94 -22.01 5.83
CA TRP A 108 5.23 -21.22 6.83
C TRP A 108 3.71 -21.13 6.54
N PRO A 109 2.97 -22.24 6.70
CA PRO A 109 1.53 -22.30 6.38
C PRO A 109 0.65 -21.47 7.31
N ARG A 110 1.13 -21.05 8.49
CA ARG A 110 0.44 -20.08 9.37
C ARG A 110 1.35 -18.90 9.73
N PRO A 111 0.78 -17.73 10.12
CA PRO A 111 1.55 -16.58 10.63
C PRO A 111 2.50 -16.97 11.78
N ALA A 112 2.02 -17.83 12.69
CA ALA A 112 2.81 -18.31 13.83
C ALA A 112 4.08 -19.08 13.43
N ASP A 113 4.15 -19.67 12.22
CA ASP A 113 5.32 -20.43 11.79
C ASP A 113 6.42 -19.52 11.24
N LEU A 114 6.05 -18.44 10.55
CA LEU A 114 6.97 -17.37 10.19
C LEU A 114 7.43 -16.56 11.42
N ALA A 115 6.53 -16.30 12.38
CA ALA A 115 6.82 -15.53 13.58
C ALA A 115 7.88 -16.18 14.49
N LYS A 116 7.93 -17.52 14.52
CA LYS A 116 8.93 -18.30 15.26
C LYS A 116 10.36 -18.20 14.69
N GLU A 117 10.53 -17.68 13.49
CA GLU A 117 11.82 -17.67 12.80
C GLU A 117 12.57 -16.32 12.95
N PRO A 118 13.90 -16.29 12.79
CA PRO A 118 14.65 -15.04 12.65
C PRO A 118 14.10 -14.22 11.47
N SER A 119 14.00 -12.90 11.64
CA SER A 119 13.50 -12.01 10.58
C SER A 119 14.35 -12.07 9.29
N GLY A 120 15.62 -12.48 9.41
CA GLY A 120 16.53 -12.79 8.32
C GLY A 120 16.12 -13.98 7.46
N GLU A 121 15.41 -14.98 8.00
CA GLU A 121 14.91 -16.11 7.21
C GLU A 121 13.83 -15.66 6.21
N ALA A 122 12.95 -14.75 6.64
CA ALA A 122 12.01 -14.08 5.77
C ALA A 122 12.76 -13.36 4.63
N VAL A 123 13.82 -12.61 4.96
CA VAL A 123 14.67 -11.93 3.96
C VAL A 123 15.39 -12.93 3.03
N ARG A 124 15.80 -14.10 3.52
CA ARG A 124 16.42 -15.18 2.73
C ARG A 124 15.42 -15.78 1.73
N ALA A 125 14.28 -16.28 2.21
CA ALA A 125 13.21 -16.86 1.39
C ALA A 125 12.67 -15.86 0.34
N TRP A 126 12.58 -14.57 0.66
CA TRP A 126 12.15 -13.52 -0.28
C TRP A 126 13.06 -13.37 -1.52
N GLY A 127 14.30 -13.87 -1.44
CA GLY A 127 15.21 -14.01 -2.58
C GLY A 127 15.27 -12.79 -3.50
N ARG A 128 14.99 -13.01 -4.79
CA ARG A 128 15.17 -12.01 -5.86
C ARG A 128 13.86 -11.32 -6.29
N LEU A 129 12.78 -11.40 -5.50
CA LEU A 129 11.53 -10.66 -5.75
C LEU A 129 11.76 -9.14 -5.80
N GLY A 130 12.64 -8.63 -4.94
CA GLY A 130 12.96 -7.19 -4.83
C GLY A 130 12.16 -6.49 -3.72
N TYR A 131 12.54 -5.25 -3.40
CA TYR A 131 12.04 -4.49 -2.24
C TYR A 131 12.03 -5.33 -0.94
N PRO A 132 13.17 -5.88 -0.50
CA PRO A 132 13.23 -6.92 0.54
C PRO A 132 12.77 -6.47 1.93
N ARG A 133 12.61 -5.16 2.18
CA ARG A 133 11.93 -4.65 3.40
C ARG A 133 10.50 -5.14 3.54
N ARG A 134 9.85 -5.58 2.44
CA ARG A 134 8.53 -6.24 2.48
C ARG A 134 8.57 -7.58 3.23
N ALA A 135 9.67 -8.33 3.16
CA ALA A 135 9.83 -9.57 3.91
C ALA A 135 9.86 -9.32 5.43
N LEU A 136 10.63 -8.30 5.86
CA LEU A 136 10.66 -7.85 7.26
C LEU A 136 9.27 -7.39 7.72
N ARG A 137 8.56 -6.59 6.92
CA ARG A 137 7.20 -6.16 7.26
C ARG A 137 6.22 -7.33 7.37
N LEU A 138 6.27 -8.29 6.45
CA LEU A 138 5.44 -9.50 6.50
C LEU A 138 5.75 -10.36 7.73
N HIS A 139 7.03 -10.47 8.12
CA HIS A 139 7.44 -11.11 9.38
C HIS A 139 6.91 -10.35 10.61
N GLY A 140 7.03 -9.02 10.64
CA GLY A 140 6.47 -8.18 11.71
C GLY A 140 4.94 -8.22 11.80
N ALA A 141 4.25 -8.34 10.65
CA ALA A 141 2.81 -8.59 10.61
C ALA A 141 2.46 -9.98 11.16
N ALA A 142 3.23 -11.01 10.82
CA ALA A 142 3.01 -12.38 11.32
C ALA A 142 3.25 -12.51 12.82
N VAL A 143 4.29 -11.85 13.36
CA VAL A 143 4.52 -11.71 14.81
C VAL A 143 3.33 -11.00 15.46
N ALA A 144 2.93 -9.84 14.93
CA ALA A 144 1.78 -9.08 15.44
C ALA A 144 0.45 -9.88 15.43
N ILE A 145 0.20 -10.68 14.38
CA ILE A 145 -0.94 -11.59 14.30
C ILE A 145 -0.87 -12.67 15.39
N THR A 146 0.31 -13.26 15.60
CA THR A 146 0.53 -14.30 16.60
C THR A 146 0.34 -13.78 18.02
N GLU A 147 0.87 -12.60 18.31
CA GLU A 147 0.82 -11.98 19.65
C GLU A 147 -0.55 -11.38 20.00
N ARG A 148 -1.27 -10.79 19.03
CA ARG A 148 -2.44 -9.93 19.30
C ARG A 148 -3.75 -10.42 18.68
N HIS A 149 -3.70 -11.39 17.78
CA HIS A 149 -4.86 -11.90 17.03
C HIS A 149 -4.94 -13.44 17.05
N GLY A 150 -4.33 -14.08 18.06
CA GLY A 150 -4.43 -15.53 18.28
C GLY A 150 -3.67 -16.41 17.26
N GLY A 151 -2.90 -15.81 16.35
CA GLY A 151 -2.24 -16.53 15.25
C GLY A 151 -3.02 -16.52 13.94
N ASP A 152 -4.23 -15.94 13.91
CA ASP A 152 -5.07 -15.84 12.72
C ASP A 152 -5.19 -14.39 12.25
N VAL A 153 -5.25 -14.19 10.92
CA VAL A 153 -5.35 -12.84 10.34
C VAL A 153 -6.65 -12.19 10.82
N PRO A 154 -6.64 -10.92 11.28
CA PRO A 154 -7.86 -10.23 11.65
C PRO A 154 -8.71 -9.89 10.43
N GLU A 155 -10.02 -10.12 10.51
CA GLU A 155 -10.97 -9.79 9.45
C GLU A 155 -11.22 -8.27 9.32
N HIS A 156 -11.22 -7.53 10.42
CA HIS A 156 -11.64 -6.13 10.43
C HIS A 156 -10.59 -5.24 9.76
N HIS A 157 -10.98 -4.48 8.74
CA HIS A 157 -10.09 -3.54 8.01
C HIS A 157 -9.27 -2.62 8.95
N ALA A 158 -9.86 -2.14 10.05
CA ALA A 158 -9.14 -1.31 11.03
C ALA A 158 -8.04 -2.07 11.79
N GLN A 159 -8.23 -3.36 12.07
CA GLN A 159 -7.21 -4.23 12.68
C GLN A 159 -6.12 -4.58 11.66
N LEU A 160 -6.49 -4.87 10.40
CA LEU A 160 -5.53 -5.08 9.30
C LEU A 160 -4.63 -3.86 9.11
N LEU A 161 -5.19 -2.65 9.11
CA LEU A 161 -4.44 -1.39 8.97
C LEU A 161 -3.50 -1.12 10.17
N ALA A 162 -3.75 -1.72 11.34
CA ALA A 162 -2.91 -1.64 12.53
C ALA A 162 -1.76 -2.67 12.57
N LEU A 163 -1.62 -3.55 11.55
CA LEU A 163 -0.53 -4.50 11.47
C LEU A 163 0.76 -3.86 10.87
N PRO A 164 1.96 -4.18 11.41
CA PRO A 164 3.22 -3.59 10.97
C PRO A 164 3.45 -3.64 9.45
N GLY A 165 3.52 -2.47 8.83
CA GLY A 165 3.85 -2.34 7.41
C GLY A 165 2.73 -2.67 6.43
N ILE A 166 1.51 -2.95 6.90
CA ILE A 166 0.28 -2.88 6.11
C ILE A 166 -0.11 -1.39 5.93
N GLY A 167 -0.80 -1.07 4.85
CA GLY A 167 -1.37 0.25 4.57
C GLY A 167 -2.67 0.13 3.79
N GLU A 168 -3.33 1.25 3.49
CA GLU A 168 -4.68 1.31 2.86
C GLU A 168 -4.93 0.23 1.80
N TYR A 169 -4.03 0.11 0.82
CA TYR A 169 -4.13 -0.86 -0.26
C TYR A 169 -4.19 -2.32 0.24
N THR A 170 -3.25 -2.74 1.08
CA THR A 170 -3.13 -4.14 1.53
C THR A 170 -4.21 -4.48 2.57
N ALA A 171 -4.64 -3.52 3.40
CA ALA A 171 -5.79 -3.71 4.28
C ALA A 171 -7.09 -3.93 3.48
N ALA A 172 -7.36 -3.08 2.48
CA ALA A 172 -8.50 -3.25 1.57
C ALA A 172 -8.42 -4.55 0.77
N ALA A 173 -7.25 -4.90 0.22
CA ALA A 173 -7.07 -6.12 -0.57
C ALA A 173 -7.30 -7.39 0.25
N VAL A 174 -6.75 -7.48 1.48
CA VAL A 174 -7.01 -8.64 2.36
C VAL A 174 -8.47 -8.69 2.79
N ALA A 175 -9.07 -7.55 3.18
CA ALA A 175 -10.47 -7.48 3.57
C ALA A 175 -11.43 -7.94 2.45
N SER A 176 -11.24 -7.51 1.21
CA SER A 176 -12.08 -7.92 0.09
C SER A 176 -11.77 -9.32 -0.45
N PHE A 177 -10.49 -9.72 -0.55
CA PHE A 177 -10.13 -10.99 -1.18
C PHE A 177 -10.20 -12.20 -0.23
N ALA A 178 -10.06 -12.00 1.08
CA ALA A 178 -10.13 -13.09 2.06
C ALA A 178 -11.41 -13.13 2.88
N TYR A 179 -12.10 -11.99 3.05
CA TYR A 179 -13.29 -11.87 3.90
C TYR A 179 -14.53 -11.30 3.19
N GLY A 180 -14.50 -11.15 1.85
CA GLY A 180 -15.64 -10.66 1.06
C GLY A 180 -16.05 -9.20 1.28
N GLN A 181 -15.39 -8.46 2.17
CA GLN A 181 -15.83 -7.13 2.60
C GLN A 181 -15.75 -6.09 1.49
N ARG A 182 -16.67 -5.13 1.53
CA ARG A 182 -16.77 -4.01 0.58
C ARG A 182 -15.66 -2.96 0.77
N HIS A 183 -14.54 -3.10 0.05
CA HIS A 183 -13.46 -2.09 0.02
C HIS A 183 -12.99 -1.75 -1.40
N ALA A 184 -12.53 -0.50 -1.58
CA ALA A 184 -12.04 -0.01 -2.86
C ALA A 184 -10.55 -0.33 -3.08
N VAL A 185 -10.26 -1.53 -3.60
CA VAL A 185 -8.88 -1.99 -3.89
C VAL A 185 -8.29 -1.22 -5.09
N LEU A 186 -7.27 -0.39 -4.84
CA LEU A 186 -6.66 0.50 -5.86
C LEU A 186 -5.18 0.23 -6.12
N ASP A 187 -4.90 -0.84 -6.85
CA ASP A 187 -3.56 -1.10 -7.43
C ASP A 187 -3.34 -0.27 -8.73
N THR A 188 -2.20 -0.45 -9.41
CA THR A 188 -1.92 0.26 -10.67
C THR A 188 -2.74 -0.23 -11.87
N ASN A 189 -3.37 -1.41 -11.77
CA ASN A 189 -4.26 -1.97 -12.78
C ASN A 189 -5.68 -1.40 -12.64
N VAL A 190 -6.31 -1.47 -11.46
CA VAL A 190 -7.64 -0.88 -11.21
C VAL A 190 -7.63 0.62 -11.45
N ARG A 191 -6.62 1.35 -10.95
CA ARG A 191 -6.47 2.81 -11.22
C ARG A 191 -6.44 3.14 -12.72
N ARG A 192 -5.88 2.26 -13.55
CA ARG A 192 -5.81 2.43 -15.02
C ARG A 192 -7.11 2.02 -15.72
N VAL A 193 -7.80 0.99 -15.22
CA VAL A 193 -9.15 0.63 -15.67
C VAL A 193 -10.11 1.80 -15.42
N LEU A 194 -10.13 2.36 -14.21
CA LEU A 194 -11.02 3.48 -13.87
C LEU A 194 -10.70 4.76 -14.65
N ALA A 195 -9.42 5.14 -14.76
CA ALA A 195 -9.01 6.31 -15.54
C ALA A 195 -9.49 6.23 -17.00
N ARG A 196 -9.32 5.07 -17.65
CA ARG A 196 -9.75 4.86 -19.04
C ARG A 196 -11.26 4.70 -19.19
N ALA A 197 -11.87 3.85 -18.37
CA ALA A 197 -13.28 3.49 -18.50
C ALA A 197 -14.23 4.63 -18.10
N VAL A 198 -13.88 5.40 -17.06
CA VAL A 198 -14.76 6.40 -16.44
C VAL A 198 -14.26 7.83 -16.66
N SER A 199 -12.96 8.11 -16.47
CA SER A 199 -12.41 9.47 -16.62
C SER A 199 -12.05 9.85 -18.06
N GLY A 200 -11.96 8.89 -18.98
CA GLY A 200 -11.54 9.14 -20.37
C GLY A 200 -10.02 9.33 -20.56
N GLU A 201 -9.21 9.07 -19.53
CA GLU A 201 -7.76 9.33 -19.53
C GLU A 201 -6.95 8.06 -19.86
N GLN A 202 -5.93 8.17 -20.72
CA GLN A 202 -5.05 7.03 -21.05
C GLN A 202 -4.32 6.47 -19.81
N PHE A 203 -3.99 7.32 -18.84
CA PHE A 203 -3.23 6.98 -17.64
C PHE A 203 -3.65 7.81 -16.43
N PRO A 204 -3.81 7.20 -15.23
CA PRO A 204 -4.00 7.92 -13.98
C PRO A 204 -2.72 8.67 -13.56
N PRO A 205 -2.79 9.62 -12.60
CA PRO A 205 -1.64 10.29 -12.00
C PRO A 205 -0.52 9.36 -11.48
N ASN A 206 0.70 9.89 -11.28
CA ASN A 206 1.85 9.07 -10.84
C ASN A 206 1.69 8.51 -9.42
N ALA A 207 1.00 9.21 -8.52
CA ALA A 207 0.67 8.76 -7.16
C ALA A 207 -0.85 8.80 -6.95
N THR A 208 -1.38 7.91 -6.11
CA THR A 208 -2.84 7.77 -5.90
C THR A 208 -3.43 9.00 -5.20
N THR A 209 -4.25 9.75 -5.93
CA THR A 209 -4.87 11.00 -5.47
C THR A 209 -6.15 10.78 -4.65
N ALA A 210 -6.59 11.82 -3.95
CA ALA A 210 -7.91 11.84 -3.31
C ALA A 210 -9.07 11.82 -4.33
N ALA A 211 -8.85 12.28 -5.57
CA ALA A 211 -9.83 12.20 -6.64
C ALA A 211 -10.06 10.74 -7.08
N GLU A 212 -8.99 9.97 -7.29
CA GLU A 212 -9.07 8.54 -7.60
C GLU A 212 -9.72 7.74 -6.46
N ARG A 213 -9.40 8.07 -5.19
CA ARG A 213 -10.07 7.45 -4.03
C ARG A 213 -11.57 7.79 -3.93
N ARG A 214 -12.02 8.95 -4.42
CA ARG A 214 -13.46 9.25 -4.55
C ARG A 214 -14.08 8.46 -5.71
N LEU A 215 -13.47 8.51 -6.89
CA LEU A 215 -13.93 7.82 -8.10
C LEU A 215 -14.14 6.32 -7.87
N ALA A 216 -13.18 5.66 -7.20
CA ALA A 216 -13.25 4.24 -6.91
C ALA A 216 -14.40 3.87 -5.96
N ARG A 217 -14.70 4.73 -4.99
CA ARG A 217 -15.86 4.54 -4.08
C ARG A 217 -17.18 4.82 -4.77
N SER A 218 -17.26 5.83 -5.64
CA SER A 218 -18.49 6.12 -6.41
C SER A 218 -18.82 5.09 -7.49
N VAL A 219 -17.94 4.10 -7.72
CA VAL A 219 -18.21 2.93 -8.58
C VAL A 219 -18.08 1.59 -7.83
N LEU A 220 -18.04 1.60 -6.50
CA LEU A 220 -17.98 0.38 -5.70
C LEU A 220 -19.41 -0.15 -5.48
N PRO A 221 -19.77 -1.37 -5.90
CA PRO A 221 -21.09 -1.97 -5.64
C PRO A 221 -21.48 -1.86 -4.16
N GLU A 222 -22.75 -1.61 -3.85
CA GLU A 222 -23.25 -1.54 -2.46
C GLU A 222 -23.28 -2.94 -1.79
N ASP A 223 -23.55 -3.98 -2.57
CA ASP A 223 -23.48 -5.39 -2.17
C ASP A 223 -22.02 -5.85 -1.98
N GLU A 224 -21.73 -6.55 -0.87
CA GLU A 224 -20.36 -6.93 -0.49
C GLU A 224 -19.78 -8.00 -1.42
N ASP A 225 -20.52 -9.09 -1.69
CA ASP A 225 -20.09 -10.18 -2.58
C ASP A 225 -19.80 -9.69 -4.01
N THR A 226 -20.61 -8.76 -4.50
CA THR A 226 -20.40 -8.11 -5.80
C THR A 226 -19.23 -7.12 -5.75
N ALA A 227 -19.00 -6.43 -4.64
CA ALA A 227 -17.84 -5.54 -4.47
C ALA A 227 -16.51 -6.31 -4.38
N ALA A 228 -16.47 -7.44 -3.67
CA ALA A 228 -15.30 -8.32 -3.59
C ALA A 228 -14.98 -8.95 -4.96
N ARG A 229 -15.98 -9.49 -5.65
CA ARG A 229 -15.81 -9.98 -7.04
C ARG A 229 -15.37 -8.87 -7.98
N TRP A 230 -15.93 -7.67 -7.87
CA TRP A 230 -15.50 -6.50 -8.66
C TRP A 230 -14.04 -6.12 -8.40
N ALA A 231 -13.58 -6.16 -7.15
CA ALA A 231 -12.18 -5.86 -6.81
C ALA A 231 -11.20 -6.83 -7.50
N ALA A 232 -11.50 -8.14 -7.48
CA ALA A 232 -10.67 -9.14 -8.16
C ALA A 232 -10.77 -9.03 -9.70
N ALA A 233 -11.99 -8.87 -10.22
CA ALA A 233 -12.28 -8.84 -11.65
C ALA A 233 -11.70 -7.59 -12.34
N SER A 234 -11.82 -6.41 -11.72
CA SER A 234 -11.28 -5.16 -12.27
C SER A 234 -9.74 -5.14 -12.24
N MET A 235 -9.11 -5.75 -11.23
CA MET A 235 -7.66 -5.94 -11.18
C MET A 235 -7.19 -6.89 -12.29
N GLU A 236 -7.87 -8.03 -12.49
CA GLU A 236 -7.54 -9.01 -13.54
C GLU A 236 -7.73 -8.43 -14.94
N LEU A 237 -8.82 -7.67 -15.16
CA LEU A 237 -9.08 -6.96 -16.41
C LEU A 237 -7.95 -5.99 -16.73
N GLY A 238 -7.49 -5.22 -15.74
CA GLY A 238 -6.34 -4.33 -15.91
C GLY A 238 -5.05 -5.10 -16.20
N ALA A 239 -4.82 -6.23 -15.53
CA ALA A 239 -3.63 -7.05 -15.69
C ALA A 239 -3.53 -7.75 -17.07
N LEU A 240 -4.65 -8.19 -17.66
CA LEU A 240 -4.66 -9.04 -18.86
C LEU A 240 -5.15 -8.35 -20.14
N VAL A 241 -6.09 -7.39 -20.03
CA VAL A 241 -6.79 -6.80 -21.19
C VAL A 241 -6.49 -5.31 -21.29
N CYS A 242 -6.80 -4.55 -20.23
CA CYS A 242 -6.57 -3.11 -20.15
C CYS A 242 -5.14 -2.81 -19.65
N THR A 243 -4.15 -3.36 -20.35
CA THR A 243 -2.71 -3.26 -20.03
C THR A 243 -2.18 -1.82 -20.22
N ALA A 244 -1.01 -1.51 -19.68
CA ALA A 244 -0.40 -0.17 -19.82
C ALA A 244 0.18 0.10 -21.23
N LYS A 245 0.42 -0.95 -22.02
CA LYS A 245 0.83 -0.93 -23.43
C LYS A 245 0.27 -2.17 -24.12
N GLY A 246 -0.24 -2.04 -25.34
CA GLY A 246 -0.79 -3.16 -26.10
C GLY A 246 -2.12 -3.66 -25.53
N GLU A 247 -3.01 -2.73 -25.16
CA GLU A 247 -4.29 -3.04 -24.56
C GLU A 247 -5.30 -3.62 -25.56
N ARG A 248 -5.95 -4.71 -25.15
CA ARG A 248 -6.81 -5.54 -26.01
C ARG A 248 -8.24 -5.02 -26.02
N CYS A 249 -8.43 -3.77 -26.48
CA CYS A 249 -9.71 -3.08 -26.43
C CYS A 249 -10.87 -3.81 -27.12
N GLU A 250 -10.61 -4.59 -28.18
CA GLU A 250 -11.65 -5.27 -28.94
C GLU A 250 -12.15 -6.55 -28.26
N SER A 251 -11.36 -7.11 -27.32
CA SER A 251 -11.75 -8.22 -26.45
C SER A 251 -12.04 -7.74 -25.02
N CYS A 252 -12.42 -6.46 -24.84
CA CYS A 252 -12.67 -5.87 -23.53
C CYS A 252 -14.17 -5.87 -23.22
N PRO A 253 -14.64 -6.41 -22.07
CA PRO A 253 -16.04 -6.35 -21.66
C PRO A 253 -16.59 -4.93 -21.39
N LEU A 254 -15.76 -3.89 -21.54
CA LEU A 254 -16.13 -2.48 -21.45
C LEU A 254 -15.95 -1.74 -22.79
N SER A 255 -15.76 -2.44 -23.92
CA SER A 255 -15.42 -1.81 -25.22
C SER A 255 -16.48 -0.83 -25.74
N ASP A 256 -17.74 -1.06 -25.40
CA ASP A 256 -18.92 -0.28 -25.76
C ASP A 256 -19.14 0.97 -24.87
N ARG A 257 -18.58 0.98 -23.66
CA ARG A 257 -18.86 1.99 -22.61
C ARG A 257 -17.62 2.68 -22.04
N CYS A 258 -16.42 2.23 -22.38
CA CYS A 258 -15.15 2.81 -21.92
C CYS A 258 -14.93 4.20 -22.53
N ALA A 259 -15.03 5.26 -21.71
CA ALA A 259 -14.91 6.65 -22.14
C ALA A 259 -13.67 6.93 -23.01
N TRP A 260 -12.50 6.43 -22.62
CA TRP A 260 -11.25 6.60 -23.38
C TRP A 260 -11.25 5.89 -24.74
N ARG A 261 -11.91 4.73 -24.89
CA ARG A 261 -12.05 4.05 -26.20
C ARG A 261 -13.05 4.80 -27.08
N LEU A 262 -14.18 5.24 -26.52
CA LEU A 262 -15.21 6.00 -27.23
C LEU A 262 -14.70 7.38 -27.69
N ALA A 263 -13.77 7.99 -26.95
CA ALA A 263 -13.07 9.21 -27.34
C ALA A 263 -11.96 8.99 -28.41
N GLY A 264 -11.81 7.79 -28.96
CA GLY A 264 -10.81 7.49 -30.00
C GLY A 264 -9.40 7.20 -29.46
N LYS A 265 -9.27 6.80 -28.19
CA LYS A 265 -7.98 6.53 -27.50
C LYS A 265 -6.98 7.70 -27.50
N PRO A 266 -7.35 8.92 -27.04
CA PRO A 266 -6.42 10.05 -27.01
C PRO A 266 -5.15 9.73 -26.20
N GLU A 267 -3.99 10.15 -26.71
CA GLU A 267 -2.69 9.93 -26.06
C GLU A 267 -2.50 10.81 -24.83
N HIS A 268 -1.64 10.36 -23.91
CA HIS A 268 -1.30 11.12 -22.71
C HIS A 268 -0.39 12.31 -23.02
N THR A 269 -0.92 13.52 -22.84
CA THR A 269 -0.23 14.81 -23.04
C THR A 269 0.75 15.21 -21.93
N GLY A 270 0.84 14.41 -20.85
CA GLY A 270 1.74 14.67 -19.72
C GLY A 270 3.19 14.21 -19.92
N PRO A 271 4.08 14.51 -18.97
CA PRO A 271 5.51 14.23 -19.11
C PRO A 271 5.82 12.73 -19.21
N PRO A 272 6.79 12.32 -20.04
CA PRO A 272 7.04 10.92 -20.35
C PRO A 272 7.52 10.14 -19.11
N ARG A 273 6.87 8.99 -18.86
CA ARG A 273 7.18 8.07 -17.75
C ARG A 273 8.50 7.33 -17.97
N ARG A 274 9.61 8.01 -17.67
CA ARG A 274 10.97 7.46 -17.75
C ARG A 274 11.19 6.37 -16.69
N ALA A 275 11.63 5.19 -17.12
CA ALA A 275 12.12 4.14 -16.23
C ALA A 275 13.64 4.30 -16.00
N GLN A 276 14.09 4.22 -14.75
CA GLN A 276 15.51 4.25 -14.42
C GLN A 276 16.19 2.91 -14.75
N THR A 277 17.38 2.95 -15.35
CA THR A 277 18.25 1.79 -15.61
C THR A 277 18.70 1.12 -14.31
N TYR A 278 18.87 -0.21 -14.32
CA TYR A 278 19.28 -0.98 -13.12
C TYR A 278 20.80 -1.04 -12.93
N ALA A 279 21.55 -1.17 -14.02
CA ALA A 279 23.01 -1.22 -13.99
C ALA A 279 23.62 0.05 -13.37
N GLY A 280 24.64 -0.11 -12.52
CA GLY A 280 25.37 0.98 -11.86
C GLY A 280 24.62 1.68 -10.72
N THR A 281 23.39 1.28 -10.39
CA THR A 281 22.60 1.91 -9.33
C THR A 281 22.78 1.21 -7.98
N ASP A 282 22.63 1.94 -6.87
CA ASP A 282 22.79 1.40 -5.50
C ASP A 282 21.88 0.18 -5.23
N ARG A 283 20.69 0.10 -5.85
CA ARG A 283 19.81 -1.07 -5.78
C ARG A 283 20.40 -2.35 -6.42
N GLN A 284 21.35 -2.22 -7.35
CA GLN A 284 22.15 -3.34 -7.84
C GLN A 284 23.20 -3.77 -6.82
N VAL A 285 23.95 -2.82 -6.28
CA VAL A 285 25.01 -3.08 -5.29
C VAL A 285 24.42 -3.72 -4.03
N ARG A 286 23.34 -3.14 -3.49
CA ARG A 286 22.55 -3.70 -2.39
C ARG A 286 21.98 -5.08 -2.69
N GLY A 287 21.53 -5.31 -3.92
CA GLY A 287 21.03 -6.61 -4.36
C GLY A 287 22.10 -7.70 -4.37
N LYS A 288 23.33 -7.35 -4.76
CA LYS A 288 24.49 -8.25 -4.69
C LYS A 288 24.97 -8.50 -3.26
N LEU A 289 25.07 -7.47 -2.42
CA LEU A 289 25.46 -7.60 -1.01
C LEU A 289 24.49 -8.54 -0.25
N LEU A 290 23.18 -8.39 -0.49
CA LEU A 290 22.17 -9.31 0.04
C LEU A 290 22.19 -10.71 -0.58
N ALA A 291 22.84 -10.96 -1.72
CA ALA A 291 23.00 -12.33 -2.22
C ALA A 291 23.97 -13.11 -1.33
N VAL A 292 25.16 -12.54 -1.10
CA VAL A 292 26.20 -13.13 -0.23
C VAL A 292 25.67 -13.40 1.17
N LEU A 293 24.96 -12.44 1.77
CA LEU A 293 24.41 -12.59 3.13
C LEU A 293 23.28 -13.63 3.25
N ARG A 294 22.65 -14.02 2.14
CA ARG A 294 21.63 -15.08 2.10
C ARG A 294 22.22 -16.46 1.87
N GLU A 295 23.26 -16.53 1.05
CA GLU A 295 24.00 -17.76 0.74
C GLU A 295 24.90 -18.17 1.92
N ALA A 296 25.26 -17.22 2.80
CA ALA A 296 25.97 -17.47 4.05
C ALA A 296 25.09 -18.09 5.14
N LEU A 297 25.66 -19.07 5.86
CA LEU A 297 25.14 -19.61 7.13
C LEU A 297 25.72 -18.85 8.33
N GLU A 298 27.00 -18.47 8.26
CA GLU A 298 27.76 -17.79 9.32
C GLU A 298 27.97 -16.29 9.04
N PRO A 299 28.24 -15.45 10.06
CA PRO A 299 28.45 -14.01 9.87
C PRO A 299 29.64 -13.67 8.97
N VAL A 300 29.34 -12.99 7.87
CA VAL A 300 30.22 -12.69 6.75
C VAL A 300 31.22 -11.58 7.11
N PRO A 301 32.54 -11.80 7.01
CA PRO A 301 33.53 -10.74 7.20
C PRO A 301 33.44 -9.65 6.14
N GLN A 302 33.71 -8.40 6.51
CA GLN A 302 33.70 -7.24 5.62
C GLN A 302 34.51 -7.47 4.33
N ALA A 303 35.70 -8.06 4.44
CA ALA A 303 36.58 -8.38 3.31
C ALA A 303 35.96 -9.32 2.25
N THR A 304 34.87 -10.03 2.58
CA THR A 304 34.07 -10.82 1.61
C THR A 304 33.07 -9.92 0.89
N LEU A 305 32.36 -9.06 1.63
CA LEU A 305 31.47 -8.05 1.05
C LEU A 305 32.25 -7.05 0.17
N ASP A 306 33.50 -6.75 0.52
CA ASP A 306 34.36 -5.82 -0.21
C ASP A 306 34.67 -6.26 -1.65
N ARG A 307 34.57 -7.56 -1.95
CA ARG A 307 34.80 -8.14 -3.28
C ARG A 307 33.55 -8.10 -4.18
N VAL A 308 32.39 -7.71 -3.65
CA VAL A 308 31.09 -7.77 -4.34
C VAL A 308 30.91 -6.65 -5.38
N TRP A 309 31.58 -5.51 -5.18
CA TRP A 309 31.48 -4.34 -6.05
C TRP A 309 32.78 -3.54 -6.04
N HIS A 310 33.18 -3.01 -7.21
CA HIS A 310 34.48 -2.39 -7.42
C HIS A 310 34.60 -0.98 -6.80
N ASP A 311 33.53 -0.17 -6.87
CA ASP A 311 33.48 1.16 -6.24
C ASP A 311 33.31 1.00 -4.71
N PRO A 312 34.30 1.39 -3.88
CA PRO A 312 34.21 1.25 -2.43
C PRO A 312 33.23 2.25 -1.79
N VAL A 313 33.05 3.43 -2.36
CA VAL A 313 32.16 4.49 -1.82
C VAL A 313 30.70 4.11 -2.06
N GLN A 314 30.37 3.66 -3.27
CA GLN A 314 29.03 3.13 -3.56
C GLN A 314 28.75 1.85 -2.77
N ARG A 315 29.75 0.98 -2.56
CA ARG A 315 29.62 -0.25 -1.78
C ARG A 315 29.37 0.02 -0.29
N ALA A 316 30.10 0.94 0.33
CA ALA A 316 29.88 1.36 1.70
C ALA A 316 28.46 1.94 1.87
N ARG A 317 28.10 2.97 1.08
CA ARG A 317 26.76 3.59 1.09
C ARG A 317 25.63 2.57 0.89
N ALA A 318 25.85 1.57 0.04
CA ALA A 318 24.90 0.47 -0.18
C ALA A 318 24.75 -0.43 1.07
N LEU A 319 25.85 -0.76 1.76
CA LEU A 319 25.85 -1.56 2.97
C LEU A 319 25.26 -0.80 4.17
N ASP A 320 25.63 0.46 4.36
CA ASP A 320 25.08 1.34 5.41
C ASP A 320 23.56 1.50 5.23
N GLY A 321 23.11 1.71 3.99
CA GLY A 321 21.69 1.76 3.65
C GLY A 321 20.94 0.44 3.84
N LEU A 322 21.63 -0.71 3.83
CA LEU A 322 21.05 -2.01 4.18
C LEU A 322 20.91 -2.17 5.70
N VAL A 323 21.91 -1.73 6.47
CA VAL A 323 21.86 -1.71 7.94
C VAL A 323 20.76 -0.78 8.44
N ALA A 324 20.69 0.46 7.92
CA ALA A 324 19.67 1.44 8.27
C ALA A 324 18.24 1.02 7.88
N ASP A 325 18.09 0.14 6.88
CA ASP A 325 16.80 -0.44 6.50
C ASP A 325 16.39 -1.66 7.36
N GLY A 326 17.25 -2.11 8.27
CA GLY A 326 17.08 -3.30 9.11
C GLY A 326 17.33 -4.63 8.39
N LEU A 327 17.90 -4.60 7.18
CA LEU A 327 18.09 -5.78 6.32
C LEU A 327 19.39 -6.54 6.58
N VAL A 328 20.31 -5.92 7.32
CA VAL A 328 21.63 -6.46 7.67
C VAL A 328 21.95 -6.02 9.09
N GLU A 329 22.40 -6.96 9.92
CA GLU A 329 22.88 -6.68 11.27
C GLU A 329 24.42 -6.66 11.26
N PRO A 330 25.07 -5.53 11.59
CA PRO A 330 26.50 -5.48 11.83
C PRO A 330 26.81 -6.10 13.21
N LEU A 331 27.92 -6.81 13.28
CA LEU A 331 28.45 -7.44 14.49
C LEU A 331 29.86 -6.90 14.79
N GLU A 332 30.36 -7.26 15.96
CA GLU A 332 31.76 -7.04 16.34
C GLU A 332 32.76 -7.61 15.31
N ASN A 333 33.98 -7.08 15.31
CA ASN A 333 35.09 -7.54 14.47
C ASN A 333 34.82 -7.47 12.96
N GLY A 334 34.00 -6.51 12.50
CA GLY A 334 33.76 -6.26 11.08
C GLY A 334 33.01 -7.38 10.36
N ARG A 335 32.02 -7.99 11.03
CA ARG A 335 31.18 -9.06 10.48
C ARG A 335 29.74 -8.59 10.29
N TYR A 336 29.03 -9.20 9.35
CA TYR A 336 27.65 -8.86 8.99
C TYR A 336 26.81 -10.12 8.81
N ARG A 337 25.55 -10.09 9.22
CA ARG A 337 24.58 -11.18 8.98
C ARG A 337 23.21 -10.63 8.58
N LEU A 338 22.30 -11.51 8.16
CA LEU A 338 20.87 -11.17 8.12
C LEU A 338 20.34 -11.02 9.57
N PRO A 339 19.31 -10.19 9.79
CA PRO A 339 18.84 -9.86 11.13
C PRO A 339 18.28 -11.07 11.88
N GLY A 340 18.58 -11.18 13.18
CA GLY A 340 18.08 -12.25 14.04
C GLY A 340 16.60 -12.10 14.44
N HIS A 341 16.24 -12.68 15.58
CA HIS A 341 15.07 -12.26 16.33
C HIS A 341 15.38 -10.91 17.00
N ARG A 342 14.80 -9.82 16.50
CA ARG A 342 14.72 -8.54 17.22
C ARG A 342 13.29 -8.07 17.17
N SER A 343 12.76 -7.70 18.34
CA SER A 343 11.49 -6.99 18.46
C SER A 343 11.55 -5.72 17.62
N PHE A 344 10.48 -5.42 16.88
CA PHE A 344 10.40 -4.17 16.14
C PHE A 344 10.50 -2.99 17.12
N PRO A 345 11.36 -1.98 16.86
CA PRO A 345 11.25 -0.72 17.59
C PRO A 345 9.87 -0.13 17.30
N PRO A 346 9.18 0.45 18.31
CA PRO A 346 7.83 0.96 18.13
C PRO A 346 7.80 2.02 17.02
N HIS A 347 6.71 2.02 16.25
CA HIS A 347 6.52 2.92 15.11
C HIS A 347 6.72 4.39 15.53
N GLN A 348 7.78 5.03 15.03
CA GLN A 348 7.77 6.48 14.88
C GLN A 348 6.88 6.82 13.67
N PRO A 349 5.80 7.61 13.84
CA PRO A 349 5.04 8.13 12.71
C PRO A 349 5.90 9.13 11.90
N ARG A 350 5.49 9.35 10.65
CA ARG A 350 5.98 10.41 9.76
C ARG A 350 4.84 11.37 9.45
#